data_AF-A0A6I1YKX3-F1
#
_entry.id   AF-A0A6I1YKX3-F1
#
_cell.length_a   1.000
_cell.length_b   1.000
_cell.length_c   1.000
_cell.angle_alpha   90.00
_cell.angle_beta   90.00
_cell.angle_gamma   90.00
#
_symmetry.space_group_name_H-M   'P 1'
#
loop_
_entity.id
_entity.type
_entity.pdbx_description
1 polymer ?
#
loop_
_entity_poly.entity_id
_entity_poly.type
_entity_poly.pdbx_seq_one_letter_code
_entity_poly.pdbx_strand_id
1 'polypeptide(L)'
;MTEVSGDKAQNRRGILRGGTSLLVAAALPASSACAKSASAKDKRVGPMSSINVVDLGAVGDGCTDDTRAFETAYALAAAHVRDGVGRLVVEIPAGDFLITRPYALLNGVAPPRPANGLRFVGAGKNMTTLVFRPGTGPGSYLCRNEDSWANISFERMQFRSATPGASFFSSYSTGEAQDYRFYECEWLGEWEYGLALDGTNTNSEMLWQACTVAGSYRRAFLYSGLTGHKQTSPNDQDQFLNYWFTDIKVEYEWGNFLEFPYGGSITCRGGSYIITGKRPVSTKEYGTTSTFFRFPVSEHHDSVQRFHAQDIRFEVRNPDARVIDCVWSSGTVHFTDCDDTANAFKDFSAEVRPHQYTVGPRGPLIRYDSCQLVGRHQYRTTHRQEALPTVVRYDMCLLRNHPRAEFAVTDGPGPAPFVRFIDCIDTGSTGAMAPPAAPTTPAASPGPAPPRR
;
A
#
# COMPACT_ATOMS: atom_id res chain seq x y z
N MET A 1 31.75 -36.39 -34.78
CA MET A 1 30.90 -37.28 -35.60
C MET A 1 29.46 -36.87 -35.37
N THR A 2 28.89 -36.28 -36.42
CA THR A 2 27.46 -36.20 -36.82
C THR A 2 26.39 -35.62 -35.87
N GLU A 3 25.82 -34.52 -36.39
CA GLU A 3 24.63 -33.73 -36.05
C GLU A 3 23.31 -34.51 -35.95
N VAL A 4 22.28 -33.88 -35.35
CA VAL A 4 21.01 -33.39 -35.95
C VAL A 4 20.16 -32.81 -34.80
N SER A 5 20.05 -31.48 -34.63
CA SER A 5 19.04 -30.52 -35.16
C SER A 5 17.57 -30.81 -34.81
N GLY A 6 16.88 -29.80 -34.28
CA GLY A 6 15.45 -29.85 -33.97
C GLY A 6 14.88 -28.54 -33.40
N ASP A 7 15.01 -27.45 -34.16
CA ASP A 7 14.27 -26.19 -33.95
C ASP A 7 12.76 -26.39 -34.10
N LYS A 8 11.96 -25.77 -33.21
CA LYS A 8 10.62 -25.26 -33.55
C LYS A 8 10.33 -23.96 -32.80
N ALA A 9 10.32 -22.88 -33.57
CA ALA A 9 9.82 -21.57 -33.21
C ALA A 9 8.43 -21.30 -33.84
N GLN A 10 7.74 -20.28 -33.30
CA GLN A 10 6.58 -19.52 -33.81
C GLN A 10 5.18 -20.16 -33.59
N ASN A 11 4.11 -19.48 -33.16
CA ASN A 11 3.58 -18.10 -33.31
C ASN A 11 2.78 -17.70 -32.04
N ARG A 12 2.73 -16.49 -31.46
CA ARG A 12 2.39 -15.11 -31.90
C ARG A 12 1.01 -14.91 -32.55
N ARG A 13 0.01 -14.44 -31.78
CA ARG A 13 -0.80 -13.20 -31.97
C ARG A 13 -2.25 -13.30 -31.44
N GLY A 14 -2.70 -12.19 -30.82
CA GLY A 14 -4.10 -11.84 -30.51
C GLY A 14 -4.16 -10.71 -29.48
N ILE A 15 -3.66 -9.50 -29.80
CA ILE A 15 -4.41 -8.30 -30.27
C ILE A 15 -5.23 -7.60 -29.18
N LEU A 16 -4.73 -6.41 -28.82
CA LEU A 16 -5.38 -5.30 -28.13
C LEU A 16 -6.60 -4.75 -28.89
N ARG A 17 -7.67 -4.45 -28.14
CA ARG A 17 -8.61 -3.32 -28.33
C ARG A 17 -9.08 -2.93 -26.92
N GLY A 18 -8.95 -1.70 -26.42
CA GLY A 18 -9.14 -0.41 -27.09
C GLY A 18 -10.59 0.01 -26.89
N GLY A 19 -10.89 0.73 -25.79
CA GLY A 19 -12.23 1.19 -25.45
C GLY A 19 -12.15 2.50 -24.67
N THR A 20 -12.31 3.61 -25.39
CA THR A 20 -12.31 4.99 -24.95
C THR A 20 -13.46 5.35 -24.02
N SER A 21 -13.16 6.18 -23.03
CA SER A 21 -14.07 6.91 -22.17
C SER A 21 -15.07 7.77 -22.97
N LEU A 22 -16.33 7.76 -22.54
CA LEU A 22 -17.28 8.85 -22.77
C LEU A 22 -18.00 9.12 -21.45
N LEU A 23 -17.63 10.25 -20.83
CA LEU A 23 -18.36 10.88 -19.73
C LEU A 23 -19.60 11.55 -20.33
N VAL A 24 -20.79 11.12 -19.90
CA VAL A 24 -22.04 11.87 -20.12
C VAL A 24 -22.63 12.14 -18.74
N ALA A 25 -22.64 13.41 -18.37
CA ALA A 25 -23.40 13.93 -17.24
C ALA A 25 -24.88 14.03 -17.64
N ALA A 26 -25.78 13.51 -16.81
CA ALA A 26 -27.19 13.85 -16.87
C ALA A 26 -27.83 13.72 -15.48
N ALA A 27 -28.66 14.72 -15.18
CA ALA A 27 -29.23 15.07 -13.90
C ALA A 27 -30.29 14.08 -13.37
N LEU A 28 -30.42 14.03 -12.04
CA LEU A 28 -31.55 13.46 -11.31
C LEU A 28 -32.85 14.23 -11.62
N PRO A 29 -33.99 13.54 -11.62
CA PRO A 29 -35.02 13.92 -10.66
C PRO A 29 -35.68 12.71 -9.96
N ALA A 30 -36.15 12.99 -8.74
CA ALA A 30 -36.93 12.10 -7.91
C ALA A 30 -38.37 11.91 -8.43
N SER A 31 -38.94 10.71 -8.22
CA SER A 31 -40.24 10.44 -7.58
C SER A 31 -40.94 9.16 -8.10
N SER A 32 -41.33 8.32 -7.14
CA SER A 32 -42.44 7.34 -7.09
C SER A 32 -43.22 6.96 -8.37
N ALA A 33 -43.36 5.65 -8.61
CA ALA A 33 -44.65 4.94 -8.51
C ALA A 33 -44.50 3.42 -8.73
N CYS A 34 -45.38 2.69 -8.07
CA CYS A 34 -45.50 1.23 -8.00
C CYS A 34 -46.05 0.64 -9.32
N ALA A 35 -45.49 -0.48 -9.78
CA ALA A 35 -46.19 -1.39 -10.68
C ALA A 35 -45.71 -2.83 -10.48
N LYS A 36 -46.61 -3.67 -9.93
CA LYS A 36 -46.52 -5.13 -9.99
C LYS A 36 -46.72 -5.56 -11.44
N SER A 37 -45.75 -6.25 -12.01
CA SER A 37 -46.00 -7.21 -13.08
C SER A 37 -45.06 -8.40 -12.88
N ALA A 38 -45.66 -9.54 -12.52
CA ALA A 38 -44.98 -10.82 -12.49
C ALA A 38 -44.90 -11.36 -13.92
N SER A 39 -43.67 -11.60 -14.39
CA SER A 39 -43.43 -12.44 -15.56
C SER A 39 -42.46 -13.56 -15.17
N ALA A 40 -42.91 -14.78 -15.40
CA ALA A 40 -42.24 -16.02 -15.11
C ALA A 40 -41.36 -16.43 -16.28
N LYS A 41 -40.04 -16.29 -16.14
CA LYS A 41 -38.98 -17.20 -16.68
C LYS A 41 -37.55 -16.71 -16.45
N ASP A 42 -37.28 -15.92 -15.43
CA ASP A 42 -35.91 -15.79 -14.93
C ASP A 42 -35.61 -16.97 -14.02
N LYS A 43 -34.61 -17.77 -14.37
CA LYS A 43 -33.82 -18.55 -13.40
C LYS A 43 -33.16 -17.53 -12.48
N ARG A 44 -33.93 -17.02 -11.52
CA ARG A 44 -33.47 -16.08 -10.51
C ARG A 44 -32.32 -16.76 -9.78
N VAL A 45 -31.16 -16.13 -9.86
CA VAL A 45 -30.17 -16.16 -8.79
C VAL A 45 -30.98 -16.01 -7.50
N GLY A 46 -31.08 -17.09 -6.71
CA GLY A 46 -31.80 -17.04 -5.44
C GLY A 46 -31.25 -15.89 -4.59
N PRO A 47 -32.05 -15.31 -3.67
CA PRO A 47 -31.54 -14.29 -2.76
C PRO A 47 -30.24 -14.79 -2.13
N MET A 48 -29.21 -13.94 -2.07
CA MET A 48 -28.00 -14.28 -1.32
C MET A 48 -28.43 -14.68 0.08
N SER A 49 -28.14 -15.93 0.46
CA SER A 49 -28.36 -16.40 1.82
C SER A 49 -27.31 -15.76 2.72
N SER A 50 -27.68 -15.38 3.93
CA SER A 50 -26.72 -15.05 4.99
C SER A 50 -26.82 -16.03 6.14
N ILE A 51 -25.74 -16.16 6.90
CA ILE A 51 -25.68 -16.90 8.17
C ILE A 51 -25.04 -16.01 9.23
N ASN A 52 -25.65 -15.94 10.41
CA ASN A 52 -25.08 -15.20 11.52
C ASN A 52 -24.26 -16.13 12.43
N VAL A 53 -23.06 -15.70 12.83
CA VAL A 53 -22.19 -16.52 13.71
C VAL A 53 -22.82 -16.80 15.08
N VAL A 54 -23.73 -15.94 15.57
CA VAL A 54 -24.41 -16.19 16.87
C VAL A 54 -25.44 -17.31 16.77
N ASP A 55 -26.04 -17.52 15.59
CA ASP A 55 -26.92 -18.68 15.33
C ASP A 55 -26.13 -19.99 15.33
N LEU A 56 -24.80 -19.91 15.22
CA LEU A 56 -23.85 -21.02 15.28
C LEU A 56 -23.19 -21.15 16.65
N GLY A 57 -23.66 -20.38 17.64
CA GLY A 57 -23.21 -20.47 19.03
C GLY A 57 -22.10 -19.50 19.43
N ALA A 58 -21.75 -18.51 18.59
CA ALA A 58 -20.88 -17.42 19.02
C ALA A 58 -21.60 -16.54 20.06
N VAL A 59 -20.88 -16.11 21.09
CA VAL A 59 -21.37 -15.27 22.18
C VAL A 59 -20.98 -13.80 21.97
N GLY A 60 -19.73 -13.51 21.57
CA GLY A 60 -19.29 -12.14 21.30
C GLY A 60 -19.08 -11.26 22.54
N ASP A 61 -18.70 -11.86 23.68
CA ASP A 61 -18.45 -11.18 24.96
C ASP A 61 -16.96 -10.87 25.25
N GLY A 62 -16.07 -11.22 24.33
CA GLY A 62 -14.61 -11.04 24.42
C GLY A 62 -13.90 -12.06 25.31
N CYS A 63 -14.64 -13.00 25.91
CA CYS A 63 -14.15 -13.96 26.89
C CYS A 63 -14.42 -15.41 26.50
N THR A 64 -15.61 -15.71 25.99
CA THR A 64 -16.01 -17.02 25.51
C THR A 64 -15.29 -17.34 24.21
N ASP A 65 -14.74 -18.55 24.10
CA ASP A 65 -14.07 -19.00 22.88
C ASP A 65 -15.08 -19.27 21.76
N ASP A 66 -15.18 -18.32 20.82
CA ASP A 66 -16.12 -18.35 19.69
C ASP A 66 -15.59 -19.14 18.49
N THR A 67 -14.36 -19.69 18.57
CA THR A 67 -13.64 -20.29 17.44
C THR A 67 -14.49 -21.30 16.67
N ARG A 68 -15.23 -22.17 17.36
CA ARG A 68 -16.02 -23.23 16.72
C ARG A 68 -17.16 -22.66 15.86
N ALA A 69 -17.78 -21.55 16.27
CA ALA A 69 -18.84 -20.92 15.51
C ALA A 69 -18.32 -20.35 14.19
N PHE A 70 -17.14 -19.72 14.20
CA PHE A 70 -16.48 -19.21 13.00
C PHE A 70 -16.03 -20.32 12.05
N GLU A 71 -15.43 -21.39 12.58
CA GLU A 71 -15.07 -22.57 11.76
C GLU A 71 -16.31 -23.17 11.08
N THR A 72 -17.43 -23.24 11.81
CA THR A 72 -18.70 -23.74 11.28
C THR A 72 -19.28 -22.80 10.22
N ALA A 73 -19.23 -21.49 10.45
CA ALA A 73 -19.70 -20.48 9.49
C ALA A 73 -18.94 -20.59 8.16
N TYR A 74 -17.62 -20.68 8.22
CA TYR A 74 -16.78 -20.86 7.05
C TYR A 74 -17.06 -22.18 6.32
N ALA A 75 -17.16 -23.29 7.06
CA ALA A 75 -17.49 -24.60 6.48
C ALA A 75 -18.84 -24.58 5.74
N LEU A 76 -19.84 -23.92 6.31
CA LEU A 76 -21.14 -23.71 5.65
C LEU A 76 -20.99 -22.84 4.40
N ALA A 77 -20.22 -21.76 4.44
CA ALA A 77 -20.00 -20.91 3.27
C ALA A 77 -19.34 -21.68 2.11
N ALA A 78 -18.31 -22.47 2.42
CA ALA A 78 -17.66 -23.35 1.44
C ALA A 78 -18.59 -24.44 0.89
N ALA A 79 -19.46 -25.03 1.73
CA ALA A 79 -20.44 -26.03 1.30
C ALA A 79 -21.56 -25.43 0.42
N HIS A 80 -21.79 -24.12 0.49
CA HIS A 80 -22.79 -23.39 -0.31
C HIS A 80 -22.24 -22.86 -1.65
N VAL A 81 -21.02 -23.23 -2.03
CA VAL A 81 -20.48 -22.95 -3.35
C VAL A 81 -21.27 -23.70 -4.42
N ARG A 82 -21.74 -22.98 -5.43
CA ARG A 82 -22.44 -23.54 -6.60
C ARG A 82 -21.87 -22.97 -7.88
N ASP A 83 -21.54 -23.84 -8.82
CA ASP A 83 -20.94 -23.48 -10.11
C ASP A 83 -19.67 -22.61 -9.95
N GLY A 84 -18.84 -22.92 -8.95
CA GLY A 84 -17.62 -22.18 -8.64
C GLY A 84 -17.84 -20.82 -7.97
N VAL A 85 -19.05 -20.52 -7.51
CA VAL A 85 -19.38 -19.23 -6.87
C VAL A 85 -19.91 -19.45 -5.46
N GLY A 86 -19.31 -18.78 -4.47
CA GLY A 86 -19.83 -18.71 -3.11
C GLY A 86 -21.05 -17.78 -3.04
N ARG A 87 -22.09 -18.24 -2.33
CA ARG A 87 -23.41 -17.60 -2.30
C ARG A 87 -23.93 -17.32 -0.89
N LEU A 88 -23.10 -17.57 0.12
CA LEU A 88 -23.42 -17.37 1.52
C LEU A 88 -22.58 -16.21 2.08
N VAL A 89 -23.25 -15.23 2.67
CA VAL A 89 -22.60 -14.14 3.42
C VAL A 89 -22.51 -14.54 4.88
N VAL A 90 -21.32 -14.44 5.48
CA VAL A 90 -21.14 -14.63 6.92
C VAL A 90 -21.32 -13.29 7.63
N GLU A 91 -22.39 -13.17 8.39
CA GLU A 91 -22.72 -11.99 9.19
C GLU A 91 -22.17 -12.12 10.60
N ILE A 92 -21.51 -11.06 11.08
CA ILE A 92 -20.91 -10.99 12.40
C ILE A 92 -21.50 -9.76 13.10
N PRO A 93 -22.36 -9.93 14.11
CA PRO A 93 -23.02 -8.80 14.76
C PRO A 93 -22.03 -8.00 15.60
N ALA A 94 -22.53 -6.93 16.24
CA ALA A 94 -21.73 -6.19 17.20
C ALA A 94 -21.35 -7.10 18.38
N GLY A 95 -20.11 -7.00 18.84
CA GLY A 95 -19.53 -7.84 19.89
C GLY A 95 -18.02 -8.02 19.71
N ASP A 96 -17.38 -8.52 20.77
CA ASP A 96 -15.98 -8.90 20.77
C ASP A 96 -15.91 -10.43 20.72
N PHE A 97 -15.38 -11.01 19.65
CA PHE A 97 -15.35 -12.46 19.46
C PHE A 97 -13.95 -13.00 19.69
N LEU A 98 -13.77 -13.85 20.70
CA LEU A 98 -12.47 -14.44 21.00
C LEU A 98 -12.22 -15.67 20.12
N ILE A 99 -11.14 -15.64 19.35
CA ILE A 99 -10.74 -16.73 18.46
C ILE A 99 -9.35 -17.23 18.90
N THR A 100 -9.27 -18.48 19.32
CA THR A 100 -8.08 -19.08 19.95
C THR A 100 -7.34 -20.08 19.06
N ARG A 101 -7.94 -20.52 17.94
CA ARG A 101 -7.29 -21.44 17.01
C ARG A 101 -6.97 -20.75 15.68
N PRO A 102 -5.76 -20.99 15.13
CA PRO A 102 -5.42 -20.56 13.78
C PRO A 102 -6.43 -21.07 12.74
N TYR A 103 -6.58 -20.32 11.65
CA TYR A 103 -7.35 -20.70 10.47
C TYR A 103 -8.87 -20.82 10.68
N ALA A 104 -9.37 -20.35 11.83
CA ALA A 104 -10.76 -20.46 12.20
C ALA A 104 -11.70 -19.63 11.31
N LEU A 105 -11.21 -18.51 10.75
CA LEU A 105 -12.01 -17.65 9.88
C LEU A 105 -11.95 -18.10 8.41
N LEU A 106 -10.81 -18.64 7.97
CA LEU A 106 -10.60 -19.19 6.63
C LEU A 106 -9.49 -20.24 6.71
N ASN A 107 -9.79 -21.50 6.38
CA ASN A 107 -8.84 -22.61 6.56
C ASN A 107 -7.98 -22.98 5.35
N GLY A 108 -8.40 -22.50 4.18
CA GLY A 108 -7.64 -22.54 2.93
C GLY A 108 -7.71 -23.84 2.16
N VAL A 109 -8.36 -24.88 2.69
CA VAL A 109 -8.45 -26.19 2.02
C VAL A 109 -9.85 -26.53 1.52
N ALA A 110 -10.79 -25.61 1.74
CA ALA A 110 -12.16 -25.70 1.27
C ALA A 110 -12.51 -24.41 0.51
N PRO A 111 -13.40 -24.45 -0.49
CA PRO A 111 -13.98 -25.64 -1.12
C PRO A 111 -12.91 -26.52 -1.82
N PRO A 112 -13.22 -27.79 -2.12
CA PRO A 112 -12.25 -28.71 -2.74
C PRO A 112 -11.86 -28.36 -4.18
N ARG A 113 -12.53 -27.37 -4.79
CA ARG A 113 -12.18 -26.77 -6.08
C ARG A 113 -12.21 -25.26 -5.90
N PRO A 114 -11.33 -24.49 -6.57
CA PRO A 114 -11.32 -23.05 -6.49
C PRO A 114 -12.71 -22.44 -6.70
N ALA A 115 -13.02 -21.42 -5.91
CA ALA A 115 -14.29 -20.71 -5.99
C ALA A 115 -14.10 -19.19 -5.91
N ASN A 116 -15.09 -18.47 -6.42
CA ASN A 116 -15.13 -17.02 -6.42
C ASN A 116 -16.22 -16.52 -5.46
N GLY A 117 -15.91 -15.54 -4.63
CA GLY A 117 -16.89 -14.85 -3.81
C GLY A 117 -17.03 -15.49 -2.43
N LEU A 118 -16.28 -14.98 -1.47
CA LEU A 118 -16.45 -15.26 -0.03
C LEU A 118 -16.58 -13.92 0.69
N ARG A 119 -17.56 -13.76 1.57
CA ARG A 119 -17.88 -12.46 2.15
C ARG A 119 -18.18 -12.54 3.64
N PHE A 120 -17.47 -11.73 4.42
CA PHE A 120 -17.66 -11.53 5.85
C PHE A 120 -18.06 -10.07 6.11
N VAL A 121 -19.16 -9.86 6.83
CA VAL A 121 -19.71 -8.53 7.09
C VAL A 121 -19.93 -8.33 8.59
N GLY A 122 -19.26 -7.33 9.15
CA GLY A 122 -19.43 -6.88 10.53
C GLY A 122 -20.44 -5.75 10.68
N ALA A 123 -20.76 -5.39 11.92
CA ALA A 123 -21.66 -4.29 12.23
C ALA A 123 -21.03 -2.89 12.05
N GLY A 124 -19.70 -2.78 12.04
CA GLY A 124 -18.96 -1.52 11.98
C GLY A 124 -17.57 -1.61 12.61
N LYS A 125 -16.67 -0.69 12.22
CA LYS A 125 -15.42 -0.45 12.97
C LYS A 125 -15.76 -0.15 14.44
N ASN A 126 -15.02 -0.74 15.37
CA ASN A 126 -15.27 -0.64 16.82
C ASN A 126 -16.64 -1.17 17.29
N MET A 127 -17.43 -1.80 16.42
CA MET A 127 -18.68 -2.48 16.81
C MET A 127 -18.51 -3.99 16.79
N THR A 128 -17.83 -4.52 15.78
CA THR A 128 -17.48 -5.94 15.66
C THR A 128 -15.97 -6.09 15.75
N THR A 129 -15.47 -6.80 16.75
CA THR A 129 -14.04 -7.09 16.92
C THR A 129 -13.78 -8.58 16.91
N LEU A 130 -12.87 -9.04 16.05
CA LEU A 130 -12.31 -10.38 16.13
C LEU A 130 -11.00 -10.34 16.90
N VAL A 131 -10.98 -10.93 18.10
CA VAL A 131 -9.82 -10.96 18.99
C VAL A 131 -9.08 -12.28 18.77
N PHE A 132 -8.01 -12.24 17.99
CA PHE A 132 -7.21 -13.43 17.69
C PHE A 132 -6.15 -13.65 18.78
N ARG A 133 -6.31 -14.73 19.55
CA ARG A 133 -5.43 -15.12 20.66
C ARG A 133 -5.00 -16.59 20.53
N PRO A 134 -4.22 -16.95 19.49
CA PRO A 134 -3.67 -18.30 19.38
C PRO A 134 -2.72 -18.60 20.54
N GLY A 135 -2.51 -19.88 20.84
CA GLY A 135 -1.58 -20.32 21.89
C GLY A 135 -0.12 -19.89 21.63
N THR A 136 0.26 -19.68 20.38
CA THR A 136 1.57 -19.15 19.95
C THR A 136 1.37 -18.07 18.89
N GLY A 137 2.23 -17.05 18.87
CA GLY A 137 2.20 -16.00 17.86
C GLY A 137 2.78 -16.46 16.52
N PRO A 138 4.10 -16.66 16.43
CA PRO A 138 4.77 -16.98 15.17
C PRO A 138 4.15 -18.19 14.45
N GLY A 139 3.87 -18.02 13.15
CA GLY A 139 3.27 -19.06 12.30
C GLY A 139 1.75 -19.26 12.46
N SER A 140 1.11 -18.56 13.40
CA SER A 140 -0.35 -18.61 13.55
C SER A 140 -1.02 -17.55 12.70
N TYR A 141 -1.89 -17.96 11.77
CA TYR A 141 -2.71 -17.05 10.97
C TYR A 141 -4.19 -17.20 11.32
N LEU A 142 -4.94 -16.10 11.36
CA LEU A 142 -6.40 -16.15 11.50
C LEU A 142 -7.07 -16.70 10.22
N CYS A 143 -6.54 -16.31 9.07
CA CYS A 143 -6.96 -16.74 7.74
C CYS A 143 -5.80 -17.38 6.99
N ARG A 144 -6.08 -18.44 6.23
CA ARG A 144 -5.15 -19.02 5.26
C ARG A 144 -5.91 -19.36 4.00
N ASN A 145 -5.50 -18.89 2.85
CA ASN A 145 -6.04 -19.30 1.55
C ASN A 145 -4.97 -20.05 0.75
N GLU A 146 -5.21 -21.32 0.44
CA GLU A 146 -4.31 -22.14 -0.39
C GLU A 146 -4.91 -22.25 -1.80
N ASP A 147 -4.87 -21.15 -2.56
CA ASP A 147 -5.36 -21.07 -3.94
C ASP A 147 -6.84 -21.52 -4.11
N SER A 148 -7.63 -21.43 -3.03
CA SER A 148 -9.00 -22.00 -2.98
C SER A 148 -10.09 -20.95 -3.22
N TRP A 149 -9.79 -19.68 -2.97
CA TRP A 149 -10.76 -18.59 -3.11
C TRP A 149 -10.19 -17.40 -3.89
N ALA A 150 -10.97 -16.89 -4.83
CA ALA A 150 -10.86 -15.55 -5.39
C ALA A 150 -11.99 -14.66 -4.86
N ASN A 151 -11.85 -13.34 -4.96
CA ASN A 151 -12.88 -12.36 -4.61
C ASN A 151 -13.38 -12.52 -3.16
N ILE A 152 -12.44 -12.53 -2.22
CA ILE A 152 -12.72 -12.54 -0.79
C ILE A 152 -12.98 -11.10 -0.33
N SER A 153 -14.01 -10.89 0.48
CA SER A 153 -14.34 -9.59 1.05
C SER A 153 -14.50 -9.63 2.58
N PHE A 154 -13.88 -8.67 3.25
CA PHE A 154 -14.10 -8.35 4.66
C PHE A 154 -14.60 -6.92 4.77
N GLU A 155 -15.68 -6.73 5.53
CA GLU A 155 -16.33 -5.43 5.62
C GLU A 155 -16.67 -5.07 7.07
N ARG A 156 -16.41 -3.82 7.45
CA ARG A 156 -16.98 -3.20 8.65
C ARG A 156 -16.68 -3.95 9.95
N MET A 157 -15.42 -4.30 10.18
CA MET A 157 -15.00 -4.99 11.40
C MET A 157 -13.56 -4.65 11.79
N GLN A 158 -13.22 -4.89 13.05
CA GLN A 158 -11.88 -4.79 13.59
C GLN A 158 -11.27 -6.19 13.77
N PHE A 159 -9.98 -6.33 13.46
CA PHE A 159 -9.15 -7.48 13.78
C PHE A 159 -8.11 -7.06 14.82
N ARG A 160 -8.05 -7.75 15.95
CA ARG A 160 -7.09 -7.46 17.02
C ARG A 160 -6.23 -8.68 17.31
N SER A 161 -4.92 -8.56 17.15
CA SER A 161 -3.98 -9.55 17.66
C SER A 161 -3.83 -9.39 19.17
N ALA A 162 -4.15 -10.44 19.92
CA ALA A 162 -3.91 -10.54 21.36
C ALA A 162 -2.74 -11.47 21.71
N THR A 163 -2.08 -12.05 20.71
CA THR A 163 -0.85 -12.85 20.86
C THR A 163 0.24 -12.24 19.97
N PRO A 164 1.25 -11.54 20.54
CA PRO A 164 2.30 -10.88 19.78
C PRO A 164 2.98 -11.79 18.74
N GLY A 165 3.06 -11.32 17.50
CA GLY A 165 3.65 -12.06 16.38
C GLY A 165 2.72 -13.07 15.71
N ALA A 166 1.44 -13.11 16.08
CA ALA A 166 0.41 -13.73 15.24
C ALA A 166 0.24 -12.94 13.92
N SER A 167 -0.35 -13.57 12.91
CA SER A 167 -0.61 -12.97 11.61
C SER A 167 -2.09 -12.97 11.28
N PHE A 168 -2.55 -12.02 10.48
CA PHE A 168 -3.95 -12.01 10.08
C PHE A 168 -4.21 -13.01 8.94
N PHE A 169 -3.46 -12.95 7.84
CA PHE A 169 -3.81 -13.70 6.65
C PHE A 169 -2.58 -14.22 5.88
N SER A 170 -2.57 -15.51 5.56
CA SER A 170 -1.62 -16.14 4.62
C SER A 170 -2.32 -16.43 3.29
N SER A 171 -1.76 -15.98 2.17
CA SER A 171 -2.32 -16.19 0.84
C SER A 171 -1.31 -16.84 -0.09
N TYR A 172 -1.51 -18.12 -0.39
CA TYR A 172 -0.75 -18.85 -1.39
C TYR A 172 -1.53 -18.89 -2.71
N SER A 173 -0.85 -18.67 -3.83
CA SER A 173 -1.47 -18.66 -5.15
C SER A 173 -0.56 -19.19 -6.27
N THR A 174 -1.12 -20.01 -7.14
CA THR A 174 -0.52 -20.39 -8.43
C THR A 174 -1.40 -20.03 -9.63
N GLY A 175 -2.52 -19.35 -9.39
CA GLY A 175 -3.37 -18.84 -10.45
C GLY A 175 -4.76 -18.38 -10.01
N GLU A 176 -5.22 -18.77 -8.82
CA GLU A 176 -6.63 -18.61 -8.44
C GLU A 176 -6.85 -17.49 -7.44
N ALA A 177 -5.97 -17.34 -6.44
CA ALA A 177 -6.17 -16.41 -5.34
C ALA A 177 -5.94 -14.93 -5.75
N GLN A 178 -7.00 -14.19 -6.08
CA GLN A 178 -6.99 -12.76 -6.46
C GLN A 178 -8.23 -12.02 -5.98
N ASP A 179 -8.24 -10.71 -6.23
CA ASP A 179 -9.42 -9.86 -6.17
C ASP A 179 -9.94 -9.62 -4.74
N TYR A 180 -9.04 -9.57 -3.76
CA TYR A 180 -9.44 -9.38 -2.36
C TYR A 180 -9.91 -7.95 -2.10
N ARG A 181 -10.89 -7.82 -1.21
CA ARG A 181 -11.51 -6.55 -0.85
C ARG A 181 -11.61 -6.37 0.66
N PHE A 182 -11.17 -5.22 1.12
CA PHE A 182 -11.28 -4.82 2.52
C PHE A 182 -11.93 -3.44 2.57
N TYR A 183 -13.13 -3.36 3.16
CA TYR A 183 -13.89 -2.11 3.26
C TYR A 183 -14.15 -1.78 4.72
N GLU A 184 -13.73 -0.58 5.14
CA GLU A 184 -13.95 -0.11 6.51
C GLU A 184 -13.46 -1.11 7.57
N CYS A 185 -12.33 -1.77 7.32
CA CYS A 185 -11.69 -2.66 8.28
C CYS A 185 -10.69 -1.91 9.17
N GLU A 186 -10.37 -2.48 10.32
CA GLU A 186 -9.32 -1.99 11.21
C GLU A 186 -8.45 -3.13 11.72
N TRP A 187 -7.12 -2.93 11.78
CA TRP A 187 -6.18 -3.88 12.37
C TRP A 187 -5.47 -3.25 13.56
N LEU A 188 -5.49 -3.93 14.72
CA LEU A 188 -4.87 -3.50 15.98
C LEU A 188 -4.00 -4.61 16.61
N GLY A 189 -3.14 -4.23 17.55
CA GLY A 189 -2.26 -5.16 18.28
C GLY A 189 -0.91 -5.36 17.58
N GLU A 190 -0.13 -6.31 18.07
CA GLU A 190 1.17 -6.66 17.48
C GLU A 190 1.02 -7.86 16.53
N TRP A 191 1.25 -7.62 15.25
CA TRP A 191 1.20 -8.62 14.18
C TRP A 191 2.61 -8.96 13.68
N GLU A 192 2.81 -10.18 13.19
CA GLU A 192 3.95 -10.48 12.31
C GLU A 192 3.66 -9.93 10.91
N TYR A 193 2.54 -10.39 10.31
CA TYR A 193 2.00 -9.92 9.05
C TYR A 193 0.53 -9.54 9.16
N GLY A 194 0.10 -8.50 8.45
CA GLY A 194 -1.33 -8.34 8.12
C GLY A 194 -1.74 -9.38 7.07
N LEU A 195 -1.24 -9.24 5.86
CA LEU A 195 -1.31 -10.20 4.77
C LEU A 195 0.10 -10.59 4.33
N ALA A 196 0.36 -11.90 4.21
CA ALA A 196 1.58 -12.43 3.65
C ALA A 196 1.28 -13.23 2.38
N LEU A 197 1.96 -12.89 1.29
CA LEU A 197 1.75 -13.47 -0.04
C LEU A 197 2.89 -14.44 -0.40
N ASP A 198 2.50 -15.60 -0.93
CA ASP A 198 3.36 -16.70 -1.36
C ASP A 198 2.83 -17.32 -2.67
N GLY A 199 3.65 -18.08 -3.38
CA GLY A 199 3.32 -18.76 -4.63
C GLY A 199 4.01 -18.16 -5.86
N THR A 200 3.48 -18.43 -7.06
CA THR A 200 4.17 -18.13 -8.33
C THR A 200 3.34 -17.35 -9.32
N ASN A 201 2.04 -17.19 -9.06
CA ASN A 201 1.16 -16.44 -9.94
C ASN A 201 -0.06 -15.91 -9.18
N THR A 202 -0.66 -14.84 -9.69
CA THR A 202 -1.85 -14.21 -9.12
C THR A 202 -1.51 -13.65 -7.71
N ASN A 203 -2.31 -13.76 -6.66
CA ASN A 203 -2.19 -12.88 -5.46
C ASN A 203 -2.27 -11.39 -5.78
N SER A 204 -3.11 -11.06 -6.74
CA SER A 204 -3.18 -9.77 -7.40
C SER A 204 -4.56 -9.12 -7.22
N GLU A 205 -4.68 -7.88 -7.69
CA GLU A 205 -5.93 -7.12 -7.74
C GLU A 205 -6.57 -6.91 -6.36
N MET A 206 -5.80 -6.50 -5.35
CA MET A 206 -6.33 -6.32 -4.00
C MET A 206 -6.64 -4.86 -3.70
N LEU A 207 -7.79 -4.59 -3.06
CA LEU A 207 -8.24 -3.25 -2.69
C LEU A 207 -8.53 -3.13 -1.19
N TRP A 208 -7.96 -2.10 -0.59
CA TRP A 208 -8.31 -1.61 0.74
C TRP A 208 -8.91 -0.22 0.60
N GLN A 209 -10.10 -0.01 1.16
CA GLN A 209 -10.79 1.27 1.12
C GLN A 209 -11.32 1.67 2.48
N ALA A 210 -11.04 2.92 2.86
CA ALA A 210 -11.46 3.50 4.12
C ALA A 210 -11.07 2.65 5.34
N CYS A 211 -9.93 1.95 5.28
CA CYS A 211 -9.45 1.08 6.36
C CYS A 211 -8.47 1.80 7.30
N THR A 212 -8.23 1.19 8.46
CA THR A 212 -7.24 1.66 9.44
C THR A 212 -6.24 0.56 9.76
N VAL A 213 -4.96 0.84 9.61
CA VAL A 213 -3.87 -0.10 9.92
C VAL A 213 -3.07 0.48 11.06
N ALA A 214 -3.15 -0.14 12.24
CA ALA A 214 -2.55 0.37 13.46
C ALA A 214 -1.92 -0.76 14.31
N GLY A 215 -1.38 -0.40 15.48
CA GLY A 215 -0.65 -1.34 16.34
C GLY A 215 0.82 -1.42 15.97
N SER A 216 1.38 -2.62 15.79
CA SER A 216 2.80 -2.83 15.49
C SER A 216 3.01 -4.04 14.58
N TYR A 217 4.04 -4.00 13.72
CA TYR A 217 4.31 -5.04 12.73
C TYR A 217 5.76 -5.52 12.77
N ARG A 218 6.00 -6.79 13.11
CA ARG A 218 7.33 -7.42 13.06
C ARG A 218 7.93 -7.39 11.67
N ARG A 219 7.09 -7.60 10.66
CA ARG A 219 7.49 -7.52 9.25
C ARG A 219 6.80 -6.34 8.59
N ALA A 220 5.60 -6.56 8.05
CA ALA A 220 4.82 -5.56 7.36
C ALA A 220 3.31 -5.83 7.47
N PHE A 221 2.49 -4.80 7.22
CA PHE A 221 1.05 -5.03 7.04
C PHE A 221 0.78 -5.85 5.78
N LEU A 222 1.31 -5.49 4.61
CA LEU A 222 1.28 -6.32 3.41
C LEU A 222 2.70 -6.70 3.00
N TYR A 223 2.96 -8.01 2.93
CA TYR A 223 4.26 -8.57 2.59
C TYR A 223 4.17 -9.48 1.36
N SER A 224 4.91 -9.13 0.30
CA SER A 224 5.00 -9.88 -0.96
C SER A 224 6.42 -10.40 -1.18
N GLY A 225 6.65 -11.66 -0.86
CA GLY A 225 7.98 -12.27 -0.91
C GLY A 225 8.17 -13.43 0.04
N LEU A 226 7.10 -14.05 0.56
CA LEU A 226 7.28 -15.29 1.33
C LEU A 226 7.69 -16.38 0.35
N THR A 227 8.75 -17.09 0.68
CA THR A 227 9.21 -18.22 -0.12
C THR A 227 9.14 -19.50 0.68
N GLY A 228 8.64 -20.57 0.05
CA GLY A 228 8.52 -21.87 0.73
C GLY A 228 7.65 -22.90 0.02
N HIS A 229 6.70 -22.47 -0.82
CA HIS A 229 5.76 -23.38 -1.47
C HIS A 229 6.06 -23.57 -2.96
N LYS A 230 6.86 -24.59 -3.29
CA LYS A 230 7.09 -25.09 -4.67
C LYS A 230 7.58 -24.03 -5.68
N GLN A 231 8.04 -22.87 -5.23
CA GLN A 231 8.66 -21.87 -6.09
C GLN A 231 10.01 -22.37 -6.57
N THR A 232 10.30 -22.14 -7.85
CA THR A 232 11.61 -22.41 -8.42
C THR A 232 12.58 -21.28 -8.14
N SER A 233 12.07 -20.05 -8.09
CA SER A 233 12.83 -18.86 -7.79
C SER A 233 11.97 -17.84 -7.03
N PRO A 234 12.53 -17.07 -6.07
CA PRO A 234 11.78 -16.05 -5.35
C PRO A 234 11.10 -15.00 -6.25
N ASN A 235 11.70 -14.67 -7.40
CA ASN A 235 11.18 -13.71 -8.37
C ASN A 235 10.00 -14.25 -9.22
N ASP A 236 9.62 -15.52 -9.08
CA ASP A 236 8.37 -16.04 -9.67
C ASP A 236 7.14 -15.20 -9.22
N GLN A 237 7.23 -14.52 -8.07
CA GLN A 237 6.22 -13.61 -7.53
C GLN A 237 6.12 -12.26 -8.24
N ASP A 238 6.94 -11.95 -9.26
CA ASP A 238 6.81 -10.70 -10.01
C ASP A 238 5.51 -10.59 -10.82
N GLN A 239 4.67 -11.63 -10.81
CA GLN A 239 3.29 -11.63 -11.30
C GLN A 239 2.25 -11.26 -10.23
N PHE A 240 2.68 -10.88 -9.01
CA PHE A 240 1.81 -10.42 -7.93
C PHE A 240 1.62 -8.90 -8.02
N LEU A 241 0.48 -8.46 -8.55
CA LEU A 241 0.31 -7.10 -9.10
C LEU A 241 -0.98 -6.44 -8.62
N ASN A 242 -1.03 -5.12 -8.78
CA ASN A 242 -2.25 -4.32 -8.69
C ASN A 242 -2.84 -4.28 -7.28
N TYR A 243 -2.25 -3.41 -6.46
CA TYR A 243 -2.68 -3.17 -5.09
C TYR A 243 -3.16 -1.73 -4.95
N TRP A 244 -4.37 -1.55 -4.46
CA TRP A 244 -5.00 -0.24 -4.30
C TRP A 244 -5.32 0.04 -2.84
N PHE A 245 -4.83 1.16 -2.34
CA PHE A 245 -5.07 1.65 -0.99
C PHE A 245 -5.72 3.04 -1.13
N THR A 246 -6.98 3.16 -0.75
CA THR A 246 -7.74 4.42 -0.88
C THR A 246 -8.27 4.85 0.48
N ASP A 247 -8.03 6.11 0.85
CA ASP A 247 -8.48 6.71 2.11
C ASP A 247 -8.06 5.90 3.34
N ILE A 248 -6.82 5.40 3.34
CA ILE A 248 -6.29 4.57 4.42
C ILE A 248 -5.70 5.45 5.52
N LYS A 249 -5.99 5.07 6.76
CA LYS A 249 -5.31 5.61 7.93
C LYS A 249 -4.24 4.62 8.40
N VAL A 250 -2.97 5.00 8.32
CA VAL A 250 -1.84 4.18 8.78
C VAL A 250 -1.26 4.81 10.04
N GLU A 251 -1.42 4.15 11.18
CA GLU A 251 -0.97 4.63 12.50
C GLU A 251 -0.44 3.47 13.36
N TYR A 252 0.80 3.04 13.11
CA TYR A 252 1.46 2.04 13.95
C TYR A 252 2.61 2.64 14.77
N GLU A 253 2.90 2.01 15.90
CA GLU A 253 4.02 2.35 16.76
C GLU A 253 5.35 2.05 16.06
N TRP A 254 5.47 0.88 15.44
CA TRP A 254 6.63 0.48 14.66
C TRP A 254 6.29 -0.63 13.67
N GLY A 255 7.10 -0.78 12.63
CA GLY A 255 6.91 -1.79 11.58
C GLY A 255 6.94 -1.22 10.18
N ASN A 256 6.58 -2.05 9.20
CA ASN A 256 6.43 -1.59 7.82
C ASN A 256 4.96 -1.64 7.38
N PHE A 257 4.54 -0.74 6.49
CA PHE A 257 3.18 -0.81 5.93
C PHE A 257 3.19 -1.78 4.74
N LEU A 258 3.90 -1.44 3.66
CA LEU A 258 4.06 -2.29 2.49
C LEU A 258 5.52 -2.72 2.36
N GLU A 259 5.75 -4.03 2.27
CA GLU A 259 7.06 -4.60 1.98
C GLU A 259 6.98 -5.58 0.81
N PHE A 260 7.58 -5.20 -0.31
CA PHE A 260 7.55 -5.96 -1.55
C PHE A 260 8.97 -6.30 -2.02
N PRO A 261 9.58 -7.38 -1.48
CA PRO A 261 10.70 -8.04 -2.11
C PRO A 261 10.43 -8.38 -3.59
N TYR A 262 9.25 -8.90 -3.90
CA TYR A 262 8.84 -9.27 -5.26
C TYR A 262 7.40 -8.84 -5.56
N GLY A 263 7.03 -8.78 -6.84
CA GLY A 263 5.74 -8.22 -7.28
C GLY A 263 5.76 -6.69 -7.39
N GLY A 264 4.58 -6.07 -7.56
CA GLY A 264 4.51 -4.61 -7.69
C GLY A 264 3.18 -4.05 -8.19
N SER A 265 3.22 -2.92 -8.88
CA SER A 265 2.04 -2.12 -9.29
C SER A 265 1.15 -1.75 -8.09
N ILE A 266 1.65 -0.80 -7.30
CA ILE A 266 1.02 -0.34 -6.06
C ILE A 266 0.54 1.10 -6.25
N THR A 267 -0.69 1.39 -5.82
CA THR A 267 -1.25 2.75 -5.76
C THR A 267 -1.83 3.02 -4.38
N CYS A 268 -1.31 4.05 -3.71
CA CYS A 268 -1.87 4.60 -2.48
C CYS A 268 -2.42 6.01 -2.76
N ARG A 269 -3.67 6.27 -2.38
CA ARG A 269 -4.34 7.56 -2.59
C ARG A 269 -5.08 8.00 -1.34
N GLY A 270 -4.83 9.23 -0.91
CA GLY A 270 -5.48 9.81 0.26
C GLY A 270 -4.96 9.22 1.56
N GLY A 271 -5.34 9.85 2.67
CA GLY A 271 -5.16 9.32 4.01
C GLY A 271 -4.06 10.00 4.84
N SER A 272 -3.78 9.42 6.00
CA SER A 272 -2.81 9.93 6.99
C SER A 272 -1.91 8.80 7.45
N TYR A 273 -0.61 9.01 7.33
CA TYR A 273 0.42 7.99 7.52
C TYR A 273 1.39 8.43 8.61
N ILE A 274 1.36 7.74 9.75
CA ILE A 274 2.09 8.10 10.96
C ILE A 274 2.80 6.88 11.53
N ILE A 275 4.10 7.04 11.81
CA ILE A 275 4.88 6.10 12.62
C ILE A 275 5.21 6.83 13.92
N THR A 276 4.71 6.34 15.04
CA THR A 276 4.80 7.06 16.32
C THR A 276 6.04 6.70 17.14
N GLY A 277 6.62 5.52 16.92
CA GLY A 277 7.74 4.98 17.68
C GLY A 277 8.87 4.46 16.79
N LYS A 278 9.60 3.49 17.35
CA LYS A 278 10.73 2.79 16.70
C LYS A 278 10.66 1.30 17.04
N ARG A 279 11.30 0.46 16.23
CA ARG A 279 11.34 -0.98 16.53
C ARG A 279 12.02 -1.20 17.88
N PRO A 280 11.46 -2.04 18.77
CA PRO A 280 12.01 -2.25 20.11
C PRO A 280 13.33 -3.04 20.09
N VAL A 281 13.55 -3.84 19.03
CA VAL A 281 14.75 -4.66 18.84
C VAL A 281 15.35 -4.35 17.49
N SER A 282 16.67 -4.10 17.47
CA SER A 282 17.42 -3.95 16.23
C SER A 282 17.59 -5.30 15.56
N THR A 283 17.05 -5.49 14.36
CA THR A 283 17.26 -6.71 13.56
C THR A 283 18.28 -6.50 12.46
N LYS A 284 18.78 -7.58 11.85
CA LYS A 284 19.69 -7.49 10.70
C LYS A 284 18.99 -6.84 9.50
N GLU A 285 17.71 -7.14 9.33
CA GLU A 285 16.90 -6.76 8.17
C GLU A 285 16.46 -5.30 8.22
N TYR A 286 16.15 -4.79 9.41
CA TYR A 286 15.50 -3.49 9.59
C TYR A 286 16.29 -2.52 10.47
N GLY A 287 17.29 -2.99 11.22
CA GLY A 287 17.81 -2.23 12.35
C GLY A 287 16.65 -1.83 13.28
N THR A 288 16.61 -0.55 13.67
CA THR A 288 15.51 0.06 14.44
C THR A 288 14.45 0.73 13.55
N THR A 289 14.64 0.74 12.24
CA THR A 289 13.89 1.54 11.28
C THR A 289 12.51 0.95 10.95
N SER A 290 11.51 1.83 10.85
CA SER A 290 10.16 1.54 10.37
C SER A 290 9.91 2.32 9.06
N THR A 291 9.26 1.70 8.07
CA THR A 291 9.12 2.28 6.72
C THR A 291 7.70 2.11 6.19
N PHE A 292 7.07 3.14 5.62
CA PHE A 292 5.76 2.96 4.96
C PHE A 292 5.89 2.07 3.71
N PHE A 293 6.86 2.35 2.84
CA PHE A 293 7.04 1.60 1.59
C PHE A 293 8.45 1.04 1.47
N ARG A 294 8.61 -0.29 1.54
CA ARG A 294 9.92 -0.95 1.47
C ARG A 294 9.98 -1.90 0.27
N PHE A 295 10.92 -1.64 -0.65
CA PHE A 295 11.15 -2.44 -1.85
C PHE A 295 12.61 -2.90 -1.88
N PRO A 296 12.97 -3.98 -1.16
CA PRO A 296 14.36 -4.24 -0.75
C PRO A 296 15.21 -5.00 -1.78
N VAL A 297 14.65 -5.46 -2.90
CA VAL A 297 15.35 -6.28 -3.89
C VAL A 297 15.50 -5.50 -5.21
N SER A 298 16.65 -5.67 -5.88
CA SER A 298 16.95 -5.03 -7.17
C SER A 298 16.66 -5.91 -8.39
N GLU A 299 16.76 -7.23 -8.22
CA GLU A 299 16.61 -8.22 -9.28
C GLU A 299 15.14 -8.65 -9.43
N HIS A 300 14.58 -8.40 -10.62
CA HIS A 300 13.21 -8.71 -11.00
C HIS A 300 13.18 -9.17 -12.46
N HIS A 301 12.07 -9.77 -12.91
CA HIS A 301 11.85 -10.21 -14.30
C HIS A 301 11.59 -9.07 -15.31
N ASP A 302 12.13 -7.86 -15.06
CA ASP A 302 11.88 -6.63 -15.83
C ASP A 302 10.38 -6.27 -15.99
N SER A 303 9.49 -6.85 -15.17
CA SER A 303 8.07 -6.60 -15.17
C SER A 303 7.58 -6.08 -13.82
N VAL A 304 6.87 -4.94 -13.84
CA VAL A 304 5.89 -4.52 -12.83
C VAL A 304 6.35 -3.71 -11.61
N GLN A 305 7.58 -3.21 -11.65
CA GLN A 305 8.08 -2.21 -10.70
C GLN A 305 7.40 -0.84 -10.91
N ARG A 306 6.25 -0.62 -10.28
CA ARG A 306 5.50 0.64 -10.32
C ARG A 306 4.92 0.94 -8.94
N PHE A 307 5.23 2.11 -8.41
CA PHE A 307 4.65 2.64 -7.19
C PHE A 307 4.12 4.06 -7.42
N HIS A 308 2.92 4.34 -6.90
CA HIS A 308 2.31 5.65 -6.92
C HIS A 308 1.70 5.99 -5.56
N ALA A 309 2.11 7.10 -4.95
CA ALA A 309 1.49 7.69 -3.78
C ALA A 309 0.93 9.07 -4.14
N GLN A 310 -0.33 9.34 -3.77
CA GLN A 310 -0.99 10.59 -4.09
C GLN A 310 -1.81 11.12 -2.92
N ASP A 311 -1.73 12.43 -2.66
CA ASP A 311 -2.57 13.13 -1.67
C ASP A 311 -2.44 12.51 -0.27
N ILE A 312 -1.20 12.20 0.12
CA ILE A 312 -0.89 11.56 1.41
C ILE A 312 -0.10 12.53 2.29
N ARG A 313 -0.59 12.71 3.52
CA ARG A 313 0.20 13.33 4.58
C ARG A 313 0.97 12.27 5.37
N PHE A 314 2.29 12.41 5.41
CA PHE A 314 3.20 11.61 6.21
C PHE A 314 3.66 12.38 7.46
N GLU A 315 3.84 11.69 8.58
CA GLU A 315 4.47 12.25 9.77
C GLU A 315 5.78 11.53 10.10
N VAL A 316 6.88 12.11 9.65
CA VAL A 316 8.25 11.65 9.97
C VAL A 316 8.62 12.15 11.37
N ARG A 317 8.41 11.33 12.40
CA ARG A 317 8.53 11.75 13.82
C ARG A 317 9.90 11.53 14.45
N ASN A 318 10.79 10.79 13.80
CA ASN A 318 12.14 10.52 14.27
C ASN A 318 13.03 10.02 13.11
N PRO A 319 14.37 9.95 13.29
CA PRO A 319 15.29 9.43 12.27
C PRO A 319 15.13 7.95 11.91
N ASP A 320 14.44 7.16 12.74
CA ASP A 320 14.11 5.75 12.50
C ASP A 320 12.80 5.56 11.71
N ALA A 321 12.12 6.64 11.29
CA ALA A 321 10.93 6.58 10.46
C ALA A 321 11.25 6.99 9.02
N ARG A 322 10.83 6.16 8.05
CA ARG A 322 11.01 6.40 6.62
C ARG A 322 9.68 6.37 5.88
N VAL A 323 9.57 7.24 4.88
CA VAL A 323 8.50 7.15 3.88
C VAL A 323 8.76 6.00 2.93
N ILE A 324 9.95 5.92 2.36
CA ILE A 324 10.29 4.88 1.37
C ILE A 324 11.75 4.47 1.44
N ASP A 325 12.00 3.17 1.27
CA ASP A 325 13.32 2.57 1.03
C ASP A 325 13.21 1.63 -0.18
N CYS A 326 13.70 2.08 -1.34
CA CYS A 326 13.51 1.41 -2.61
C CYS A 326 14.84 1.03 -3.28
N VAL A 327 14.99 -0.24 -3.63
CA VAL A 327 16.18 -0.84 -4.24
C VAL A 327 15.91 -1.35 -5.67
N TRP A 328 14.69 -1.18 -6.17
CA TRP A 328 14.33 -1.48 -7.56
C TRP A 328 15.34 -0.88 -8.55
N SER A 329 15.77 -1.67 -9.54
CA SER A 329 16.76 -1.23 -10.54
C SER A 329 16.13 -0.69 -11.83
N SER A 330 14.80 -0.74 -11.94
CA SER A 330 14.02 -0.28 -13.09
C SER A 330 12.61 0.13 -12.66
N GLY A 331 11.77 0.56 -13.61
CA GLY A 331 10.38 0.91 -13.33
C GLY A 331 10.17 2.34 -12.86
N THR A 332 9.11 2.59 -12.10
CA THR A 332 8.67 3.94 -11.71
C THR A 332 8.27 4.06 -10.24
N VAL A 333 8.63 5.19 -9.63
CA VAL A 333 8.21 5.61 -8.29
C VAL A 333 7.71 7.04 -8.39
N HIS A 334 6.43 7.27 -8.08
CA HIS A 334 5.81 8.58 -8.23
C HIS A 334 5.11 9.01 -6.94
N PHE A 335 5.39 10.23 -6.50
CA PHE A 335 4.68 10.93 -5.43
C PHE A 335 4.01 12.18 -6.01
N THR A 336 2.73 12.39 -5.74
CA THR A 336 1.96 13.55 -6.22
C THR A 336 1.16 14.16 -5.08
N ASP A 337 1.29 15.48 -4.87
CA ASP A 337 0.56 16.20 -3.81
C ASP A 337 0.76 15.59 -2.40
N CYS A 338 1.95 15.04 -2.13
CA CYS A 338 2.27 14.47 -0.81
C CYS A 338 2.94 15.51 0.10
N ASP A 339 2.72 15.38 1.41
CA ASP A 339 3.30 16.27 2.42
C ASP A 339 3.90 15.47 3.57
N ASP A 340 5.21 15.56 3.78
CA ASP A 340 5.89 14.95 4.94
C ASP A 340 6.45 15.99 5.94
N THR A 341 6.00 17.24 5.83
CA THR A 341 6.54 18.40 6.56
C THR A 341 5.90 18.66 7.92
N ALA A 342 4.98 17.80 8.37
CA ALA A 342 4.24 17.97 9.63
C ALA A 342 5.15 18.18 10.85
N ASN A 343 6.37 17.64 10.84
CA ASN A 343 7.38 17.82 11.89
C ASN A 343 8.64 18.57 11.43
N ALA A 344 8.57 19.33 10.32
CA ALA A 344 9.72 20.06 9.75
C ALA A 344 10.27 21.19 10.64
N PHE A 345 9.54 21.56 11.69
CA PHE A 345 9.95 22.56 12.70
C PHE A 345 10.76 21.96 13.86
N LYS A 346 10.88 20.62 13.93
CA LYS A 346 11.63 19.95 14.98
C LYS A 346 13.13 20.02 14.71
N ASP A 347 13.93 20.00 15.77
CA ASP A 347 15.39 20.03 15.73
C ASP A 347 16.00 18.86 14.93
N PHE A 348 15.43 17.66 15.03
CA PHE A 348 15.89 16.48 14.30
C PHE A 348 15.57 16.53 12.80
N SER A 349 14.67 17.41 12.35
CA SER A 349 14.07 17.30 11.01
C SER A 349 15.07 17.57 9.88
N ALA A 350 16.13 18.34 10.14
CA ALA A 350 17.18 18.55 9.15
C ALA A 350 17.97 17.26 8.86
N GLU A 351 18.05 16.34 9.83
CA GLU A 351 18.87 15.14 9.72
C GLU A 351 18.10 13.87 9.32
N VAL A 352 16.78 13.93 9.21
CA VAL A 352 16.02 12.78 8.74
C VAL A 352 16.31 12.47 7.27
N ARG A 353 16.20 11.18 6.91
CA ARG A 353 16.33 10.67 5.54
C ARG A 353 15.06 9.89 5.16
N PRO A 354 13.90 10.57 5.00
CA PRO A 354 12.63 9.89 4.86
C PRO A 354 12.50 9.11 3.54
N HIS A 355 13.22 9.53 2.51
CA HIS A 355 13.20 8.86 1.20
C HIS A 355 14.59 8.36 0.86
N GLN A 356 14.70 7.05 0.62
CA GLN A 356 15.95 6.40 0.24
C GLN A 356 15.76 5.57 -1.02
N TYR A 357 16.71 5.72 -1.95
CA TYR A 357 16.69 5.04 -3.24
C TYR A 357 18.04 4.43 -3.55
N THR A 358 18.02 3.32 -4.28
CA THR A 358 19.15 2.85 -5.07
C THR A 358 18.88 3.21 -6.53
N VAL A 359 19.84 3.84 -7.20
CA VAL A 359 19.71 4.26 -8.60
C VAL A 359 20.85 3.69 -9.44
N GLY A 360 20.49 3.24 -10.64
CA GLY A 360 21.42 2.79 -11.67
C GLY A 360 21.05 3.35 -13.05
N PRO A 361 21.75 2.92 -14.12
CA PRO A 361 21.54 3.45 -15.47
C PRO A 361 20.12 3.28 -16.02
N ARG A 362 19.36 2.30 -15.53
CA ARG A 362 17.99 1.97 -15.97
C ARG A 362 16.88 2.50 -15.04
N GLY A 363 17.23 3.13 -13.92
CA GLY A 363 16.25 3.63 -12.96
C GLY A 363 16.45 3.14 -11.52
N PRO A 364 15.38 3.20 -10.69
CA PRO A 364 14.00 3.47 -11.08
C PRO A 364 13.80 4.94 -11.48
N LEU A 365 12.80 5.24 -12.30
CA LEU A 365 12.42 6.62 -12.60
C LEU A 365 11.61 7.17 -11.43
N ILE A 366 12.15 8.18 -10.76
CA ILE A 366 11.59 8.75 -9.53
C ILE A 366 11.06 10.15 -9.82
N ARG A 367 9.80 10.40 -9.49
CA ARG A 367 9.18 11.72 -9.65
C ARG A 367 8.47 12.14 -8.36
N TYR A 368 8.66 13.40 -8.01
CA TYR A 368 7.87 14.14 -7.04
C TYR A 368 7.20 15.29 -7.76
N ASP A 369 5.89 15.42 -7.61
CA ASP A 369 5.08 16.43 -8.27
C ASP A 369 4.23 17.15 -7.22
N SER A 370 4.44 18.46 -7.07
CA SER A 370 3.67 19.31 -6.17
C SER A 370 3.74 18.86 -4.69
N CYS A 371 4.85 18.25 -4.28
CA CYS A 371 5.05 17.75 -2.92
C CYS A 371 5.67 18.79 -1.98
N GLN A 372 5.39 18.65 -0.68
CA GLN A 372 6.11 19.34 0.40
C GLN A 372 6.98 18.32 1.14
N LEU A 373 8.30 18.58 1.20
CA LEU A 373 9.29 17.57 1.56
C LEU A 373 10.26 18.03 2.67
N VAL A 374 10.62 17.14 3.60
CA VAL A 374 11.45 17.40 4.79
C VAL A 374 12.80 16.68 4.74
N GLY A 375 13.80 17.26 5.43
CA GLY A 375 15.12 16.63 5.60
C GLY A 375 15.88 16.47 4.30
N ARG A 376 16.58 15.33 4.12
CA ARG A 376 17.33 15.03 2.89
C ARG A 376 16.86 13.73 2.25
N HIS A 377 16.82 13.69 0.93
CA HIS A 377 16.54 12.48 0.17
C HIS A 377 17.86 11.82 -0.22
N GLN A 378 18.02 10.54 0.10
CA GLN A 378 19.28 9.81 -0.10
C GLN A 378 19.23 8.91 -1.34
N TYR A 379 20.31 8.96 -2.13
CA TYR A 379 20.49 8.19 -3.35
C TYR A 379 21.78 7.39 -3.31
N ARG A 380 21.65 6.05 -3.26
CA ARG A 380 22.73 5.08 -3.37
C ARG A 380 22.96 4.76 -4.84
N THR A 381 24.19 4.88 -5.34
CA THR A 381 24.50 4.59 -6.75
C THR A 381 25.10 3.20 -6.89
N THR A 382 24.59 2.37 -7.82
CA THR A 382 25.16 1.03 -8.08
C THR A 382 26.42 1.03 -8.93
N HIS A 383 26.76 2.16 -9.56
CA HIS A 383 27.91 2.30 -10.44
C HIS A 383 28.87 3.38 -9.91
N ARG A 384 30.18 3.13 -9.98
CA ARG A 384 31.18 4.18 -9.75
C ARG A 384 31.26 5.08 -10.99
N GLN A 385 30.93 6.35 -10.81
CA GLN A 385 31.40 7.51 -11.60
C GLN A 385 31.00 7.69 -13.07
N GLU A 386 30.30 6.77 -13.75
CA GLU A 386 29.65 7.15 -15.01
C GLU A 386 28.44 8.06 -14.75
N ALA A 387 28.33 9.15 -15.52
CA ALA A 387 27.25 10.11 -15.39
C ALA A 387 25.90 9.44 -15.67
N LEU A 388 25.22 9.02 -14.61
CA LEU A 388 23.87 8.47 -14.70
C LEU A 388 22.96 9.46 -15.45
N PRO A 389 22.04 8.97 -16.32
CA PRO A 389 21.03 9.83 -16.90
C PRO A 389 20.18 10.48 -15.80
N THR A 390 19.48 11.57 -16.13
CA THR A 390 18.48 12.11 -15.20
C THR A 390 17.37 11.08 -15.00
N VAL A 391 17.32 10.50 -13.80
CA VAL A 391 16.31 9.49 -13.39
C VAL A 391 15.46 9.98 -12.22
N VAL A 392 15.79 11.14 -11.64
CA VAL A 392 15.04 11.73 -10.52
C VAL A 392 14.61 13.16 -10.89
N ARG A 393 13.32 13.45 -10.71
CA ARG A 393 12.75 14.78 -10.92
C ARG A 393 11.89 15.22 -9.75
N TYR A 394 12.12 16.45 -9.30
CA TYR A 394 11.24 17.20 -8.42
C TYR A 394 10.60 18.33 -9.23
N ASP A 395 9.27 18.44 -9.17
CA ASP A 395 8.49 19.39 -9.93
C ASP A 395 7.54 20.15 -9.00
N MET A 396 7.59 21.48 -9.01
CA MET A 396 6.78 22.37 -8.17
C MET A 396 6.78 22.00 -6.66
N CYS A 397 7.91 21.50 -6.14
CA CYS A 397 8.02 21.04 -4.76
C CYS A 397 8.41 22.17 -3.79
N LEU A 398 8.01 22.05 -2.53
CA LEU A 398 8.54 22.83 -1.42
C LEU A 398 9.55 21.98 -0.63
N LEU A 399 10.81 22.40 -0.59
CA LEU A 399 11.89 21.74 0.14
C LEU A 399 12.09 22.44 1.49
N ARG A 400 11.81 21.73 2.58
CA ARG A 400 12.07 22.19 3.94
C ARG A 400 13.49 21.83 4.37
N ASN A 401 14.01 22.61 5.31
CA ASN A 401 15.29 22.46 5.99
C ASN A 401 16.56 22.71 5.14
N HIS A 402 16.59 22.35 3.86
CA HIS A 402 17.81 22.44 3.04
C HIS A 402 17.60 23.14 1.69
N PRO A 403 18.61 23.87 1.18
CA PRO A 403 18.64 24.29 -0.22
C PRO A 403 18.76 23.08 -1.15
N ARG A 404 18.38 23.23 -2.44
CA ARG A 404 18.43 22.15 -3.45
C ARG A 404 19.78 21.42 -3.52
N ALA A 405 20.89 22.15 -3.35
CA ALA A 405 22.25 21.61 -3.40
C ALA A 405 22.56 20.62 -2.26
N GLU A 406 21.80 20.69 -1.17
CA GLU A 406 21.96 19.88 0.04
C GLU A 406 20.82 18.90 0.26
N PHE A 407 19.69 19.10 -0.42
CA PHE A 407 18.48 18.29 -0.25
C PHE A 407 18.63 16.87 -0.81
N ALA A 408 19.14 16.73 -2.03
CA ALA A 408 19.39 15.43 -2.66
C ALA A 408 20.85 15.02 -2.45
N VAL A 409 21.07 14.00 -1.62
CA VAL A 409 22.41 13.54 -1.22
C VAL A 409 22.74 12.16 -1.76
N THR A 410 24.02 11.93 -1.99
CA THR A 410 24.57 10.60 -2.33
C THR A 410 25.52 10.13 -1.24
N ASP A 411 25.93 8.85 -1.28
CA ASP A 411 26.96 8.34 -0.37
C ASP A 411 28.35 8.93 -0.65
N GLY A 412 28.56 9.49 -1.85
CA GLY A 412 29.78 10.17 -2.26
C GLY A 412 29.74 11.68 -2.00
N PRO A 413 30.91 12.35 -2.00
CA PRO A 413 30.96 13.80 -1.90
C PRO A 413 30.40 14.47 -3.16
N GLY A 414 29.61 15.53 -2.97
CA GLY A 414 29.12 16.37 -4.06
C GLY A 414 27.64 16.19 -4.39
N PRO A 415 27.13 16.98 -5.36
CA PRO A 415 25.73 16.96 -5.75
C PRO A 415 25.36 15.68 -6.49
N ALA A 416 24.08 15.31 -6.47
CA ALA A 416 23.53 14.19 -7.24
C ALA A 416 23.23 14.63 -8.70
N PRO A 417 24.09 14.34 -9.70
CA PRO A 417 23.97 14.91 -11.05
C PRO A 417 22.76 14.38 -11.85
N PHE A 418 22.21 13.25 -11.42
CA PHE A 418 21.03 12.59 -11.99
C PHE A 418 19.70 13.11 -11.43
N VAL A 419 19.75 14.11 -10.53
CA VAL A 419 18.59 14.76 -9.93
C VAL A 419 18.35 16.11 -10.57
N ARG A 420 17.09 16.40 -10.91
CA ARG A 420 16.65 17.71 -11.40
C ARG A 420 15.55 18.28 -10.52
N PHE A 421 15.64 19.58 -10.25
CA PHE A 421 14.63 20.38 -9.57
C PHE A 421 14.05 21.40 -10.55
N ILE A 422 12.74 21.35 -10.76
CA ILE A 422 11.98 22.24 -11.65
C ILE A 422 11.00 23.00 -10.77
N ASP A 423 11.08 24.34 -10.79
CA ASP A 423 10.15 25.24 -10.09
C ASP A 423 9.96 24.97 -8.59
N CYS A 424 10.96 24.40 -7.93
CA CYS A 424 10.91 24.10 -6.50
C CYS A 424 11.25 25.31 -5.62
N ILE A 425 10.63 25.47 -4.46
CA ILE A 425 10.99 26.51 -3.47
C ILE A 425 11.83 25.84 -2.37
N ASP A 426 12.94 26.45 -1.95
CA ASP A 426 13.84 25.89 -0.92
C ASP A 426 14.23 26.92 0.16
N THR A 427 15.07 26.52 1.12
CA THR A 427 15.58 27.41 2.18
C THR A 427 16.79 28.24 1.76
N GLY A 428 17.29 28.04 0.53
CA GLY A 428 18.36 28.85 -0.03
C GLY A 428 17.89 30.29 -0.07
N SER A 429 18.69 31.18 0.52
CA SER A 429 18.38 32.61 0.58
C SER A 429 17.83 33.04 -0.77
N THR A 430 16.59 33.53 -0.78
CA THR A 430 16.04 34.30 -1.89
C THR A 430 17.04 35.43 -2.06
N GLY A 431 18.05 35.21 -2.92
CA GLY A 431 19.17 36.11 -3.09
C GLY A 431 18.55 37.47 -3.25
N ALA A 432 18.84 38.36 -2.30
CA ALA A 432 18.18 39.64 -2.12
C ALA A 432 17.76 40.13 -3.49
N MET A 433 16.46 39.98 -3.81
CA MET A 433 15.93 40.52 -5.03
C MET A 433 16.19 42.00 -4.82
N ALA A 434 17.21 42.53 -5.50
CA ALA A 434 17.66 43.89 -5.26
C ALA A 434 16.40 44.74 -5.26
N PRO A 435 16.15 45.55 -4.20
CA PRO A 435 14.94 46.34 -4.15
C PRO A 435 14.81 47.03 -5.51
N PRO A 436 13.62 46.98 -6.15
CA PRO A 436 13.44 47.56 -7.48
C PRO A 436 14.06 48.94 -7.44
N ALA A 437 15.03 49.18 -8.34
CA ALA A 437 15.83 50.39 -8.35
C ALA A 437 14.86 51.57 -8.13
N ALA A 438 15.05 52.30 -7.03
CA ALA A 438 14.21 53.42 -6.72
C ALA A 438 14.14 54.30 -7.98
N PRO A 439 12.94 54.69 -8.44
CA PRO A 439 12.82 55.51 -9.65
C PRO A 439 13.75 56.70 -9.47
N THR A 440 14.73 56.83 -10.37
CA THR A 440 15.64 57.95 -10.40
C THR A 440 14.81 59.21 -10.59
N THR A 441 14.54 59.89 -9.48
CA THR A 441 13.93 61.21 -9.49
C THR A 441 14.82 62.08 -10.37
N PRO A 442 14.31 62.65 -11.48
CA PRO A 442 15.09 63.56 -12.30
C PRO A 442 15.58 64.69 -11.41
N ALA A 443 16.89 64.99 -11.46
CA ALA A 443 17.45 66.12 -10.76
C ALA A 443 16.67 67.38 -11.13
N ALA A 444 16.00 67.98 -10.14
CA ALA A 444 15.30 69.24 -10.31
C ALA A 444 16.31 70.29 -10.79
N SER A 445 16.04 70.87 -11.96
CA SER A 445 16.82 72.00 -12.47
C SER A 445 16.77 73.15 -11.45
N PRO A 446 17.90 73.84 -11.20
CA PRO A 446 17.92 74.97 -10.30
C PRO A 446 16.99 76.06 -10.83
N GLY A 447 15.96 76.40 -10.05
CA GLY A 447 15.05 77.50 -10.34
C GLY A 447 15.76 78.86 -10.31
N PRO A 448 15.26 79.86 -11.04
CA PRO A 448 15.89 81.17 -11.14
C PRO A 448 15.91 81.91 -9.80
N ALA A 449 17.00 82.63 -9.54
CA ALA A 449 17.23 83.39 -8.32
C ALA A 449 16.16 84.48 -8.11
N PRO A 450 15.71 84.72 -6.87
CA PRO A 450 14.70 85.73 -6.58
C PRO A 450 15.28 87.15 -6.73
N PRO A 451 14.46 88.14 -7.15
CA PRO A 451 14.90 89.52 -7.26
C PRO A 451 15.08 90.14 -5.88
N ARG A 452 16.20 90.85 -5.71
CA ARG A 452 16.54 91.59 -4.50
C ARG A 452 15.53 92.71 -4.24
N ARG A 453 15.04 92.80 -3.00
CA ARG A 453 14.69 94.07 -2.35
C ARG A 453 15.22 94.06 -0.93
#